data_AF-A0A6A5NQI9-F1
#
_entry.id   AF-A0A6A5NQI9-F1
#
_cell.length_a   1.000
_cell.length_b   1.000
_cell.length_c   1.000
_cell.angle_alpha   90.00
_cell.angle_beta   90.00
_cell.angle_gamma   90.00
#
_symmetry.space_group_name_H-M   'P 1'
#
loop_
_entity.id
_entity.type
_entity.pdbx_description
1 polymer ?
#
loop_
_entity_poly.entity_id
_entity_poly.type
_entity_poly.pdbx_seq_one_letter_code
_entity_poly.pdbx_strand_id
1 'polypeptide(L)'
;MATKGCNGDEIDDAATTNRYGSYLWTEIESIIREASPCEVMEFTLSTTNQGPLKEENSYQDLQESPIHELTGTRQSAIEPTCAACSMEWSIHLEKGLRSSKPGVRVQAILQMGPRLQQWSMELECDVASNSMPGLVPGEDRLFANAILLRLADAFRGGDKEIRLSVVKVFLLERKHRENRKHKQCKGLLSKARVANHLELLNRVKSVYDSGDLESKALALVLFGCWADFSSDNAQIRYLILSSLICPHDCEAQASVFAAGCFCEISDDFACITMEMLFNMMNSPAVTLPVKLTAAQVFARFKCSYSTAIKAFKTGLVLVMNSSDEDFSVAMLFSLSELASNFTLLTSNQVDFLGSFLSQERTSRLQETTLRCLRFLFQKGRCEYPVEHLSSLAKCVTKPPCSVNQVVQDLSS
;
A
#
# COMPACT_ATOMS: atom_id res chain seq x y z
N MET A 1 -60.62 40.48 11.40
CA MET A 1 -59.75 40.60 12.58
C MET A 1 -58.90 39.34 12.62
N ALA A 2 -57.70 39.38 12.02
CA ALA A 2 -56.37 39.57 12.69
C ALA A 2 -55.86 38.22 13.28
N THR A 3 -55.01 37.43 12.59
CA THR A 3 -53.53 37.49 12.37
C THR A 3 -52.63 36.98 13.51
N LYS A 4 -51.52 36.34 13.07
CA LYS A 4 -50.29 35.80 13.76
C LYS A 4 -50.36 34.30 14.10
N GLY A 5 -49.47 33.40 13.66
CA GLY A 5 -48.20 33.49 12.93
C GLY A 5 -47.00 33.08 13.81
N CYS A 6 -46.32 31.96 13.49
CA CYS A 6 -44.87 31.83 13.33
C CYS A 6 -44.42 30.36 13.08
N ASN A 7 -43.53 30.23 12.09
CA ASN A 7 -42.76 29.06 11.66
C ASN A 7 -41.69 28.61 12.68
N GLY A 8 -41.13 27.41 12.47
CA GLY A 8 -39.76 27.09 12.91
C GLY A 8 -39.43 25.60 13.00
N ASP A 9 -38.97 25.04 11.87
CA ASP A 9 -37.85 24.08 11.71
C ASP A 9 -37.74 22.80 12.58
N GLU A 10 -38.08 21.66 11.98
CA GLU A 10 -37.47 20.34 12.27
C GLU A 10 -37.12 19.64 10.94
N ILE A 11 -36.11 20.14 10.24
CA ILE A 11 -35.35 19.38 9.24
C ILE A 11 -33.88 19.79 9.39
N ASP A 12 -33.13 19.07 10.23
CA ASP A 12 -31.70 18.84 10.03
C ASP A 12 -31.16 17.92 11.14
N ASP A 13 -31.09 16.61 10.87
CA ASP A 13 -30.19 15.73 11.64
C ASP A 13 -29.71 14.48 10.86
N ALA A 14 -29.88 14.45 9.53
CA ALA A 14 -29.35 13.39 8.66
C ALA A 14 -28.10 13.81 7.87
N ALA A 15 -27.79 15.10 7.78
CA ALA A 15 -26.71 15.63 6.95
C ALA A 15 -25.35 15.69 7.67
N THR A 16 -25.33 15.73 9.00
CA THR A 16 -24.12 15.98 9.80
C THR A 16 -23.28 14.72 10.03
N THR A 17 -23.92 13.54 10.05
CA THR A 17 -23.26 12.23 10.19
C THR A 17 -22.49 11.81 8.93
N ASN A 18 -22.81 12.41 7.77
CA ASN A 18 -22.23 12.03 6.48
C ASN A 18 -20.89 12.76 6.18
N ARG A 19 -20.61 13.93 6.80
CA ARG A 19 -19.36 14.68 6.55
C ARG A 19 -18.13 14.13 7.26
N TYR A 20 -18.28 13.66 8.51
CA TYR A 20 -17.16 13.06 9.27
C TYR A 20 -16.91 11.59 8.91
N GLY A 21 -17.91 10.91 8.35
CA GLY A 21 -17.74 9.62 7.68
C GLY A 21 -16.92 9.74 6.40
N SER A 22 -17.20 10.78 5.62
CA SER A 22 -16.50 11.12 4.37
C SER A 22 -15.00 11.28 4.58
N TYR A 23 -14.52 12.13 5.49
CA TYR A 23 -13.07 12.44 5.60
C TYR A 23 -12.21 11.21 5.89
N LEU A 24 -12.66 10.37 6.83
CA LEU A 24 -11.92 9.16 7.23
C LEU A 24 -11.96 8.09 6.15
N TRP A 25 -13.07 8.00 5.42
CA TRP A 25 -13.17 7.16 4.24
C TRP A 25 -12.31 7.69 3.08
N THR A 26 -12.26 8.99 2.82
CA THR A 26 -11.37 9.58 1.80
C THR A 26 -9.91 9.30 2.14
N GLU A 27 -9.55 9.26 3.43
CA GLU A 27 -8.21 8.94 3.85
C GLU A 27 -7.89 7.44 3.73
N ILE A 28 -8.85 6.56 4.05
CA ILE A 28 -8.73 5.11 3.79
C ILE A 28 -8.66 4.85 2.28
N GLU A 29 -9.48 5.49 1.46
CA GLU A 29 -9.44 5.43 0.00
C GLU A 29 -8.11 5.95 -0.54
N SER A 30 -7.62 7.09 -0.05
CA SER A 30 -6.31 7.62 -0.44
C SER A 30 -5.23 6.62 -0.10
N ILE A 31 -5.26 6.00 1.09
CA ILE A 31 -4.25 5.03 1.50
C ILE A 31 -4.39 3.70 0.74
N ILE A 32 -5.60 3.19 0.47
CA ILE A 32 -5.83 1.98 -0.35
C ILE A 32 -5.35 2.22 -1.79
N ARG A 33 -5.60 3.43 -2.31
CA ARG A 33 -5.14 3.87 -3.64
C ARG A 33 -3.63 4.06 -3.70
N GLU A 34 -3.00 4.61 -2.65
CA GLU A 34 -1.54 4.78 -2.52
C GLU A 34 -0.79 3.49 -2.18
N ALA A 35 -1.46 2.52 -1.53
CA ALA A 35 -0.95 1.18 -1.26
C ALA A 35 -1.09 0.24 -2.47
N SER A 36 -1.74 0.68 -3.54
CA SER A 36 -1.60 0.08 -4.87
C SER A 36 -0.48 0.84 -5.59
N PRO A 37 0.55 0.18 -6.16
CA PRO A 37 1.70 0.86 -6.79
C PRO A 37 1.38 1.67 -8.04
N CYS A 38 0.10 1.89 -8.35
CA CYS A 38 -0.39 2.87 -9.32
C CYS A 38 -0.18 4.33 -8.87
N GLU A 39 0.79 4.62 -7.99
CA GLU A 39 1.24 5.99 -7.75
C GLU A 39 1.72 6.58 -9.08
N VAL A 40 1.14 7.75 -9.36
CA VAL A 40 1.41 8.64 -10.48
C VAL A 40 2.89 8.56 -10.87
N MET A 41 3.15 8.14 -12.11
CA MET A 41 4.42 8.38 -12.77
C MET A 41 4.63 9.90 -12.88
N GLU A 42 5.02 10.55 -11.79
CA GLU A 42 5.55 11.90 -11.79
C GLU A 42 6.97 11.83 -12.37
N PHE A 43 7.05 12.04 -13.68
CA PHE A 43 8.30 12.43 -14.30
C PHE A 43 8.54 13.91 -13.98
N THR A 44 9.34 14.20 -12.94
CA THR A 44 9.96 15.51 -12.81
C THR A 44 10.90 15.73 -14.00
N LEU A 45 10.49 16.59 -14.92
CA LEU A 45 11.36 17.14 -15.97
C LEU A 45 12.41 18.01 -15.29
N SER A 46 13.61 17.47 -15.06
CA SER A 46 14.77 18.28 -14.74
C SER A 46 15.29 18.95 -16.01
N THR A 47 14.71 20.08 -16.38
CA THR A 47 15.37 21.04 -17.28
C THR A 47 16.30 21.90 -16.43
N THR A 48 17.58 21.54 -16.38
CA THR A 48 18.62 22.49 -16.00
C THR A 48 19.69 22.48 -17.07
N ASN A 49 19.49 23.36 -18.06
CA ASN A 49 20.59 23.94 -18.81
C ASN A 49 21.43 24.76 -17.84
N GLN A 50 22.65 24.31 -17.54
CA GLN A 50 23.77 25.20 -17.24
C GLN A 50 25.08 24.46 -17.52
N GLY A 51 25.82 24.99 -18.50
CA GLY A 51 27.14 24.50 -18.87
C GLY A 51 28.21 24.77 -17.79
N PRO A 52 29.42 24.26 -18.01
CA PRO A 52 30.43 24.11 -16.97
C PRO A 52 31.15 25.44 -16.71
N LEU A 53 31.22 25.85 -15.45
CA LEU A 53 32.17 26.87 -15.00
C LEU A 53 33.20 26.25 -14.06
N LYS A 54 34.44 26.59 -14.38
CA LYS A 54 35.71 26.14 -13.83
C LYS A 54 35.85 26.59 -12.38
N GLU A 55 36.33 25.71 -11.50
CA GLU A 55 36.91 26.12 -10.22
C GLU A 55 38.45 26.17 -10.37
N GLU A 56 38.99 27.37 -10.23
CA GLU A 56 40.40 27.65 -10.02
C GLU A 56 40.72 27.57 -8.52
N ASN A 57 41.87 26.96 -8.23
CA ASN A 57 42.51 26.93 -6.92
C ASN A 57 42.89 28.33 -6.43
N SER A 58 42.80 28.58 -5.12
CA SER A 58 43.83 29.35 -4.41
C SER A 58 43.86 29.02 -2.92
N TYR A 59 45.05 28.61 -2.49
CA TYR A 59 45.52 28.54 -1.10
C TYR A 59 45.55 29.94 -0.46
N GLN A 60 45.34 30.01 0.86
CA GLN A 60 46.25 30.73 1.76
C GLN A 60 46.03 30.35 3.24
N ASP A 61 47.12 29.94 3.86
CA ASP A 61 47.35 29.68 5.28
C ASP A 61 47.15 30.92 6.16
N LEU A 62 46.90 30.71 7.46
CA LEU A 62 47.71 31.28 8.55
C LEU A 62 47.41 30.60 9.91
N GLN A 63 48.52 30.26 10.59
CA GLN A 63 48.68 29.59 11.89
C GLN A 63 48.14 30.38 13.09
N GLU A 64 47.72 29.67 14.15
CA GLU A 64 48.45 29.57 15.44
C GLU A 64 47.71 28.66 16.45
N SER A 65 48.47 28.02 17.34
CA SER A 65 48.05 27.18 18.49
C SER A 65 48.94 27.57 19.70
N PRO A 66 48.95 26.91 20.88
CA PRO A 66 47.94 26.18 21.68
C PRO A 66 47.98 26.57 23.20
N ILE A 67 46.98 26.22 24.03
CA ILE A 67 47.19 25.89 25.47
C ILE A 67 46.20 24.80 25.95
N HIS A 68 46.76 23.82 26.68
CA HIS A 68 46.21 22.69 27.44
C HIS A 68 44.91 22.92 28.23
N GLU A 69 44.04 21.90 28.30
CA GLU A 69 43.75 21.17 29.56
C GLU A 69 42.95 19.87 29.36
N LEU A 70 43.39 18.83 30.07
CA LEU A 70 42.80 17.50 30.12
C LEU A 70 41.52 17.48 30.97
N THR A 71 40.43 16.94 30.43
CA THR A 71 39.51 16.09 31.20
C THR A 71 38.84 15.08 30.27
N GLY A 72 39.24 13.82 30.43
CA GLY A 72 38.61 12.71 29.74
C GLY A 72 37.24 12.41 30.36
N THR A 73 36.21 12.40 29.53
CA THR A 73 35.05 11.52 29.74
C THR A 73 34.69 10.95 28.37
N ARG A 74 35.32 9.84 27.98
CA ARG A 74 34.79 9.00 26.89
C ARG A 74 33.53 8.32 27.44
N GLN A 75 32.40 9.00 27.35
CA GLN A 75 31.11 8.32 27.29
C GLN A 75 31.08 7.58 25.95
N SER A 76 31.52 6.32 25.95
CA SER A 76 31.12 5.38 24.92
C SER A 76 29.62 5.17 25.11
N ALA A 77 28.80 5.96 24.40
CA ALA A 77 27.38 5.69 24.30
C ALA A 77 27.23 4.29 23.69
N ILE A 78 26.92 3.32 24.55
CA ILE A 78 26.57 1.97 24.11
C ILE A 78 25.28 2.15 23.33
N GLU A 79 25.30 1.85 22.03
CA GLU A 79 24.07 1.82 21.24
C GLU A 79 23.10 0.82 21.89
N PRO A 80 21.86 1.23 22.19
CA PRO A 80 20.91 0.37 22.87
C PRO A 80 20.60 -0.86 22.00
N THR A 81 20.57 -2.04 22.62
CA THR A 81 20.26 -3.30 21.93
C THR A 81 18.82 -3.29 21.39
N CYS A 82 18.54 -4.10 20.36
CA CYS A 82 17.18 -4.25 19.81
C CYS A 82 16.13 -4.58 20.87
N ALA A 83 16.49 -5.41 21.87
CA ALA A 83 15.62 -5.73 23.00
C ALA A 83 15.35 -4.51 23.90
N ALA A 84 16.38 -3.70 24.21
CA ALA A 84 16.23 -2.48 25.01
C ALA A 84 15.35 -1.43 24.31
N CYS A 85 15.56 -1.22 23.00
CA CYS A 85 14.71 -0.36 22.18
C CYS A 85 13.26 -0.85 22.17
N SER A 86 13.05 -2.15 21.96
CA SER A 86 11.72 -2.77 21.92
C SER A 86 10.97 -2.65 23.25
N MET A 87 11.69 -2.84 24.36
CA MET A 87 11.17 -2.64 25.71
C MET A 87 10.74 -1.19 25.94
N GLU A 88 11.59 -0.23 25.59
CA GLU A 88 11.29 1.19 25.73
C GLU A 88 10.07 1.60 24.90
N TRP A 89 10.00 1.15 23.64
CA TRP A 89 8.84 1.40 22.78
C TRP A 89 7.55 0.81 23.36
N SER A 90 7.63 -0.40 23.91
CA SER A 90 6.53 -1.08 24.60
C SER A 90 6.03 -0.28 25.81
N ILE A 91 6.94 0.23 26.64
CA ILE A 91 6.62 1.07 27.81
C ILE A 91 6.00 2.40 27.39
N HIS A 92 6.58 3.06 26.39
CA HIS A 92 6.08 4.34 25.88
C HIS A 92 4.68 4.21 25.28
N LEU A 93 4.42 3.15 24.53
CA LEU A 93 3.08 2.86 24.00
C LEU A 93 2.08 2.65 25.14
N GLU A 94 2.42 1.82 26.13
CA GLU A 94 1.53 1.56 27.28
C GLU A 94 1.22 2.84 28.07
N LYS A 95 2.23 3.67 28.34
CA LYS A 95 2.06 4.96 29.02
C LYS A 95 1.19 5.91 28.21
N GLY A 96 1.39 5.97 26.89
CA GLY A 96 0.61 6.79 25.99
C GLY A 96 -0.86 6.35 25.91
N LEU A 97 -1.12 5.04 25.82
CA LEU A 97 -2.47 4.48 25.76
C LEU A 97 -3.27 4.68 27.05
N ARG A 98 -2.61 4.73 28.21
CA ARG A 98 -3.24 5.03 29.52
C ARG A 98 -3.49 6.52 29.76
N SER A 99 -2.96 7.41 28.92
CA SER A 99 -3.13 8.84 29.09
C SER A 99 -4.59 9.26 28.86
N SER A 100 -5.15 10.04 29.80
CA SER A 100 -6.46 10.68 29.66
C SER A 100 -6.41 11.97 28.82
N LYS A 101 -5.21 12.45 28.47
CA LYS A 101 -5.04 13.66 27.66
C LYS A 101 -5.54 13.41 26.23
N PRO A 102 -6.40 14.29 25.67
CA PRO A 102 -6.84 14.21 24.28
C PRO A 102 -5.66 14.13 23.31
N GLY A 103 -5.78 13.34 22.25
CA GLY A 103 -4.76 13.18 21.21
C GLY A 103 -3.51 12.37 21.58
N VAL A 104 -3.16 12.24 22.87
CA VAL A 104 -1.95 11.51 23.29
C VAL A 104 -2.00 10.03 22.92
N ARG A 105 -3.17 9.39 23.03
CA ARG A 105 -3.35 7.99 22.64
C ARG A 105 -3.10 7.79 21.14
N VAL A 106 -3.67 8.66 20.30
CA VAL A 106 -3.47 8.66 18.84
C VAL A 106 -1.99 8.87 18.51
N GLN A 107 -1.36 9.88 19.11
CA GLN A 107 0.06 10.17 18.89
C GLN A 107 0.96 9.00 19.27
N ALA A 108 0.70 8.36 20.41
CA ALA A 108 1.46 7.20 20.88
C ALA A 108 1.33 6.00 19.91
N ILE A 109 0.15 5.79 19.33
CA ILE A 109 -0.06 4.78 18.30
C ILE A 109 0.73 5.14 17.03
N LEU A 110 0.56 6.35 16.49
CA LEU A 110 1.22 6.77 15.24
C LEU A 110 2.76 6.73 15.33
N GLN A 111 3.34 7.01 16.50
CA GLN A 111 4.78 6.85 16.75
C GLN A 111 5.27 5.41 16.57
N MET A 112 4.40 4.41 16.63
CA MET A 112 4.78 3.03 16.36
C MET A 112 5.02 2.74 14.88
N GLY A 113 4.50 3.54 13.94
CA GLY A 113 4.68 3.33 12.50
C GLY A 113 6.17 3.19 12.10
N PRO A 114 6.99 4.25 12.28
CA PRO A 114 8.42 4.20 11.98
C PRO A 114 9.18 3.13 12.79
N ARG A 115 8.74 2.87 14.03
CA ARG A 115 9.36 1.85 14.90
C ARG A 115 9.12 0.43 14.36
N LEU A 116 7.90 0.11 13.90
CA LEU A 116 7.60 -1.18 13.28
C LEU A 116 8.34 -1.35 11.93
N GLN A 117 8.51 -0.27 11.17
CA GLN A 117 9.32 -0.28 9.95
C GLN A 117 10.79 -0.60 10.28
N GLN A 118 11.39 0.12 11.24
CA GLN A 118 12.75 -0.13 11.72
C GLN A 118 12.92 -1.59 12.16
N TRP A 119 11.97 -2.10 12.94
CA TRP A 119 12.01 -3.47 13.44
C TRP A 119 11.87 -4.54 12.36
N SER A 120 11.15 -4.23 11.29
CA SER A 120 11.02 -5.09 10.13
C SER A 120 12.28 -5.12 9.27
N MET A 121 13.20 -4.15 9.44
CA MET A 121 14.51 -4.15 8.79
C MET A 121 15.52 -5.04 9.49
N GLU A 122 15.35 -5.28 10.79
CA GLU A 122 16.29 -6.08 11.57
C GLU A 122 16.29 -7.52 11.03
N LEU A 123 17.49 -7.94 10.58
CA LEU A 123 17.73 -9.30 10.10
C LEU A 123 17.42 -10.29 11.22
N GLU A 124 16.96 -11.49 10.86
CA GLU A 124 17.08 -12.63 11.76
C GLU A 124 18.57 -12.74 12.10
N CYS A 125 18.96 -12.35 13.32
CA CYS A 125 20.30 -12.64 13.82
C CYS A 125 20.39 -14.16 13.91
N ASP A 126 20.94 -14.77 12.87
CA ASP A 126 21.22 -16.19 12.80
C ASP A 126 22.37 -16.50 13.76
N VAL A 127 22.02 -16.64 15.05
CA VAL A 127 22.66 -17.36 16.17
C VAL A 127 24.18 -17.19 16.43
N ALA A 128 24.97 -16.47 15.62
CA ALA A 128 26.43 -16.54 15.70
C ALA A 128 27.16 -15.22 16.01
N SER A 129 26.52 -14.03 15.95
CA SER A 129 27.27 -12.76 16.05
C SER A 129 26.94 -11.85 17.24
N ASN A 130 25.99 -12.18 18.12
CA ASN A 130 25.71 -11.38 19.32
C ASN A 130 25.63 -12.22 20.59
N SER A 131 26.70 -12.93 20.91
CA SER A 131 26.93 -13.37 22.29
C SER A 131 27.46 -12.19 23.12
N MET A 132 26.63 -11.16 23.32
CA MET A 132 26.81 -10.26 24.46
C MET A 132 26.33 -11.01 25.70
N PRO A 133 27.17 -11.19 26.75
CA PRO A 133 26.78 -11.92 27.94
C PRO A 133 25.60 -11.22 28.64
N GLY A 134 24.47 -11.92 28.80
CA GLY A 134 23.32 -11.45 29.59
C GLY A 134 22.01 -11.22 28.84
N LEU A 135 21.98 -11.33 27.51
CA LEU A 135 20.73 -11.25 26.75
C LEU A 135 20.08 -12.63 26.62
N VAL A 136 18.83 -12.80 27.05
CA VAL A 136 18.07 -14.03 26.76
C VAL A 136 17.64 -13.97 25.28
N PRO A 137 18.03 -14.94 24.44
CA PRO A 137 17.63 -14.95 23.04
C PRO A 137 16.10 -14.91 22.90
N GLY A 138 15.57 -13.94 22.15
CA GLY A 138 14.13 -13.82 21.88
C GLY A 138 13.33 -12.90 22.80
N GLU A 139 13.96 -12.17 23.73
CA GLU A 139 13.27 -11.14 24.55
C GLU A 139 12.62 -10.04 23.70
N ASP A 140 13.27 -9.64 22.61
CA ASP A 140 12.73 -8.72 21.60
C ASP A 140 11.37 -9.21 21.05
N ARG A 141 11.21 -10.52 20.85
CA ARG A 141 9.96 -11.12 20.36
C ARG A 141 8.83 -11.01 21.38
N LEU A 142 9.15 -11.07 22.68
CA LEU A 142 8.15 -10.88 23.74
C LEU A 142 7.61 -9.45 23.72
N PHE A 143 8.49 -8.45 23.59
CA PHE A 143 8.08 -7.06 23.47
C PHE A 143 7.33 -6.79 22.17
N ALA A 144 7.71 -7.44 21.06
CA ALA A 144 6.98 -7.34 19.79
C ALA A 144 5.55 -7.82 19.94
N ASN A 145 5.39 -9.02 20.50
CA ASN A 145 4.08 -9.59 20.77
C ASN A 145 3.26 -8.69 21.71
N ALA A 146 3.86 -8.15 22.77
CA ALA A 146 3.18 -7.22 23.68
C ALA A 146 2.74 -5.92 22.98
N ILE A 147 3.56 -5.34 22.10
CA ILE A 147 3.21 -4.17 21.30
C ILE A 147 2.04 -4.48 20.37
N LEU A 148 2.10 -5.59 19.63
CA LEU A 148 1.02 -6.01 18.72
C LEU A 148 -0.29 -6.23 19.47
N LEU A 149 -0.25 -6.89 20.63
CA LEU A 149 -1.42 -7.10 21.48
C LEU A 149 -2.01 -5.79 21.98
N ARG A 150 -1.17 -4.85 22.45
CA ARG A 150 -1.64 -3.52 22.89
C ARG A 150 -2.27 -2.72 21.75
N LEU A 151 -1.72 -2.79 20.53
CA LEU A 151 -2.32 -2.15 19.36
C LEU A 151 -3.67 -2.79 19.00
N ALA A 152 -3.78 -4.12 19.08
CA ALA A 152 -5.04 -4.82 18.85
C ALA A 152 -6.08 -4.53 19.94
N ASP A 153 -5.67 -4.39 21.21
CA ASP A 153 -6.55 -3.96 22.31
C ASP A 153 -7.01 -2.50 22.11
N ALA A 154 -6.11 -1.61 21.69
CA ALA A 154 -6.46 -0.24 21.34
C ALA A 154 -7.46 -0.19 20.18
N PHE A 155 -7.29 -1.01 19.15
CA PHE A 155 -8.25 -1.14 18.05
C PHE A 155 -9.62 -1.65 18.55
N ARG A 156 -9.61 -2.67 19.42
CA ARG A 156 -10.84 -3.27 19.96
C ARG A 156 -11.65 -2.31 20.82
N GLY A 157 -11.00 -1.63 21.77
CA GLY A 157 -11.65 -0.74 22.74
C GLY A 157 -11.68 0.73 22.33
N GLY A 158 -11.04 1.10 21.22
CA GLY A 158 -10.89 2.47 20.77
C GLY A 158 -12.13 3.03 20.06
N ASP A 159 -12.19 4.36 20.00
CA ASP A 159 -13.08 5.09 19.10
C ASP A 159 -12.57 5.03 17.65
N LYS A 160 -13.28 5.71 16.75
CA LYS A 160 -12.97 5.74 15.32
C LYS A 160 -11.55 6.25 15.04
N GLU A 161 -11.09 7.29 15.73
CA GLU A 161 -9.76 7.88 15.53
C GLU A 161 -8.66 6.93 15.97
N ILE A 162 -8.86 6.24 17.09
CA ILE A 162 -7.92 5.23 17.58
C ILE A 162 -7.83 4.06 16.59
N ARG A 163 -8.96 3.54 16.12
CA ARG A 163 -9.00 2.43 15.15
C ARG A 163 -8.27 2.80 13.85
N LEU A 164 -8.56 4.00 13.32
CA LEU A 164 -7.87 4.51 12.14
C LEU A 164 -6.36 4.61 12.37
N SER A 165 -5.95 5.14 13.52
CA SER A 165 -4.52 5.33 13.84
C SER A 165 -3.77 4.00 13.87
N VAL A 166 -4.39 2.95 14.41
CA VAL A 166 -3.83 1.59 14.38
C VAL A 166 -3.71 1.09 12.94
N VAL A 167 -4.75 1.25 12.12
CA VAL A 167 -4.73 0.85 10.71
C VAL A 167 -3.65 1.59 9.93
N LYS A 168 -3.49 2.91 10.12
CA LYS A 168 -2.43 3.72 9.50
C LYS A 168 -1.03 3.19 9.80
N VAL A 169 -0.77 2.79 11.05
CA VAL A 169 0.52 2.21 11.46
C VAL A 169 0.84 0.94 10.67
N PHE A 170 -0.14 0.05 10.49
CA PHE A 170 0.07 -1.20 9.76
C PHE A 170 0.11 -1.01 8.24
N LEU A 171 -0.63 -0.05 7.69
CA LEU A 171 -0.52 0.33 6.27
C LEU A 171 0.86 0.93 5.95
N LEU A 172 1.37 1.79 6.82
CA LEU A 172 2.70 2.38 6.68
C LEU A 172 3.81 1.31 6.73
N GLU A 173 3.67 0.33 7.63
CA GLU A 173 4.57 -0.82 7.72
C GLU A 173 4.51 -1.67 6.44
N ARG A 174 3.31 -1.93 5.92
CA ARG A 174 3.08 -2.68 4.67
C ARG A 174 3.68 -1.99 3.45
N LYS A 175 3.39 -0.70 3.22
CA LYS A 175 3.92 0.09 2.08
C LYS A 175 5.45 0.05 2.05
N HIS A 176 6.05 0.11 3.24
CA HIS A 176 7.49 0.00 3.38
C HIS A 176 8.07 -1.37 3.00
N ARG A 177 7.33 -2.47 3.24
CA ARG A 177 7.72 -3.80 2.73
C ARG A 177 7.63 -3.91 1.22
N GLU A 178 6.59 -3.36 0.61
CA GLU A 178 6.37 -3.43 -0.83
C GLU A 178 7.45 -2.69 -1.63
N ASN A 179 7.94 -1.57 -1.10
CA ASN A 179 9.01 -0.78 -1.71
C ASN A 179 10.42 -1.41 -1.59
N ARG A 180 10.57 -2.50 -0.82
CA ARG A 180 11.87 -3.12 -0.59
C ARG A 180 12.23 -4.08 -1.73
N LYS A 181 13.32 -3.75 -2.45
CA LYS A 181 13.90 -4.60 -3.50
C LYS A 181 14.52 -5.91 -2.99
N HIS A 182 14.78 -6.05 -1.68
CA HIS A 182 15.54 -7.16 -1.11
C HIS A 182 14.63 -8.13 -0.33
N LYS A 183 14.35 -9.29 -0.94
CA LYS A 183 13.48 -10.38 -0.44
C LYS A 183 14.00 -11.13 0.80
N GLN A 184 15.10 -10.70 1.42
CA GLN A 184 15.82 -11.53 2.41
C GLN A 184 15.30 -11.38 3.85
N CYS A 185 14.59 -10.30 4.21
CA CYS A 185 14.02 -10.17 5.56
C CYS A 185 12.56 -10.62 5.58
N LYS A 186 12.27 -11.71 6.31
CA LYS A 186 10.90 -12.03 6.74
C LYS A 186 10.47 -10.95 7.73
N GLY A 187 9.55 -10.07 7.30
CA GLY A 187 9.13 -8.90 8.08
C GLY A 187 8.59 -9.26 9.47
N LEU A 188 8.43 -8.27 10.36
CA LEU A 188 7.96 -8.45 11.73
C LEU A 188 6.65 -9.26 11.83
N LEU A 189 5.77 -9.08 10.85
CA LEU A 189 4.47 -9.72 10.77
C LEU A 189 4.51 -11.07 10.05
N SER A 190 5.69 -11.62 9.77
CA SER A 190 5.77 -13.00 9.31
C SER A 190 5.21 -13.95 10.36
N LYS A 191 4.48 -14.98 9.94
CA LYS A 191 3.83 -15.95 10.85
C LYS A 191 4.77 -16.54 11.91
N ALA A 192 6.04 -16.77 11.55
CA ALA A 192 7.06 -17.29 12.48
C ALA A 192 7.43 -16.31 13.61
N ARG A 193 7.22 -15.01 13.42
CA ARG A 193 7.57 -13.96 14.38
C ARG A 193 6.38 -13.52 15.25
N VAL A 194 5.14 -13.79 14.82
CA VAL A 194 3.92 -13.40 15.54
C VAL A 194 3.39 -14.58 16.38
N ALA A 195 3.84 -14.65 17.63
CA ALA A 195 3.49 -15.75 18.54
C ALA A 195 1.96 -15.87 18.78
N ASN A 196 1.29 -14.78 19.18
CA ASN A 196 -0.14 -14.80 19.53
C ASN A 196 -1.04 -14.37 18.36
N HIS A 197 -0.74 -14.80 17.14
CA HIS A 197 -1.48 -14.40 15.94
C HIS A 197 -2.99 -14.65 16.05
N LEU A 198 -3.44 -15.79 16.60
CA LEU A 198 -4.87 -16.08 16.78
C LEU A 198 -5.57 -15.06 17.70
N GLU A 199 -4.89 -14.64 18.77
CA GLU A 199 -5.43 -13.69 19.74
C GLU A 199 -5.53 -12.29 19.14
N LEU A 200 -4.61 -11.92 18.24
CA LEU A 200 -4.69 -10.69 17.46
C LEU A 200 -5.90 -10.73 16.51
N LEU A 201 -6.05 -11.83 15.76
CA LEU A 201 -7.17 -12.01 14.83
C LEU A 201 -8.52 -11.97 15.56
N ASN A 202 -8.65 -12.63 16.71
CA ASN A 202 -9.89 -12.63 17.49
C ASN A 202 -10.28 -11.23 17.98
N ARG A 203 -9.32 -10.40 18.41
CA ARG A 203 -9.59 -9.02 18.81
C ARG A 203 -10.15 -8.19 17.65
N VAL A 204 -9.51 -8.25 16.49
CA VAL A 204 -9.96 -7.50 15.29
C VAL A 204 -11.27 -8.05 14.77
N LYS A 205 -11.44 -9.38 14.76
CA LYS A 205 -12.70 -10.02 14.37
C LYS A 205 -13.86 -9.58 15.26
N SER A 206 -13.65 -9.43 16.57
CA SER A 206 -14.72 -8.94 17.45
C SER A 206 -15.23 -7.55 17.04
N VAL A 207 -14.34 -6.67 16.56
CA VAL A 207 -14.72 -5.35 16.02
C VAL A 207 -15.47 -5.48 14.70
N TYR A 208 -15.06 -6.42 13.85
CA TYR A 208 -15.79 -6.70 12.61
C TYR A 208 -17.21 -7.22 12.90
N ASP A 209 -17.35 -8.18 13.83
CA ASP A 209 -18.62 -8.82 14.14
C ASP A 209 -19.64 -7.85 14.75
N SER A 210 -19.20 -6.94 15.63
CA SER A 210 -20.09 -6.02 16.37
C SER A 210 -20.04 -4.56 15.90
N GLY A 211 -19.19 -4.24 14.92
CA GLY A 211 -18.91 -2.86 14.51
C GLY A 211 -19.91 -2.31 13.50
N ASP A 212 -19.90 -0.98 13.37
CA ASP A 212 -20.52 -0.27 12.26
C ASP A 212 -19.74 -0.50 10.95
N LEU A 213 -20.27 0.03 9.83
CA LEU A 213 -19.68 -0.14 8.50
C LEU A 213 -18.21 0.29 8.44
N GLU A 214 -17.86 1.39 9.11
CA GLU A 214 -16.50 1.93 9.11
C GLU A 214 -15.55 1.04 9.93
N SER A 215 -16.01 0.55 11.07
CA SER A 215 -15.24 -0.37 11.90
C SER A 215 -15.00 -1.70 11.20
N LYS A 216 -15.99 -2.20 10.45
CA LYS A 216 -15.85 -3.38 9.59
C LYS A 216 -14.83 -3.16 8.48
N ALA A 217 -14.91 -2.04 7.78
CA ALA A 217 -13.95 -1.67 6.74
C ALA A 217 -12.52 -1.58 7.30
N LEU A 218 -12.34 -0.90 8.44
CA LEU A 218 -11.03 -0.82 9.11
C LEU A 218 -10.51 -2.21 9.54
N ALA A 219 -11.37 -3.09 10.02
CA ALA A 219 -10.99 -4.45 10.39
C ALA A 219 -10.56 -5.28 9.17
N LEU A 220 -11.26 -5.18 8.04
CA LEU A 220 -10.88 -5.81 6.77
C LEU A 220 -9.50 -5.33 6.29
N VAL A 221 -9.27 -4.01 6.29
CA VAL A 221 -7.96 -3.45 5.94
C VAL A 221 -6.86 -3.98 6.86
N LEU A 222 -7.13 -4.08 8.16
CA LEU A 222 -6.18 -4.62 9.12
C LEU A 222 -5.86 -6.11 8.87
N PHE A 223 -6.87 -6.93 8.54
CA PHE A 223 -6.65 -8.31 8.12
C PHE A 223 -5.76 -8.40 6.89
N GLY A 224 -5.95 -7.50 5.92
CA GLY A 224 -5.09 -7.39 4.73
C GLY A 224 -3.65 -7.01 5.06
N CYS A 225 -3.43 -6.09 6.00
CA CYS A 225 -2.08 -5.75 6.48
C CYS A 225 -1.39 -6.94 7.17
N TRP A 226 -2.18 -7.85 7.75
CA TRP A 226 -1.73 -9.03 8.47
C TRP A 226 -1.72 -10.32 7.63
N ALA A 227 -1.82 -10.20 6.30
CA ALA A 227 -1.95 -11.34 5.38
C ALA A 227 -0.96 -12.50 5.66
N ASP A 228 0.28 -12.18 6.00
CA ASP A 228 1.35 -13.16 6.31
C ASP A 228 0.98 -14.21 7.37
N PHE A 229 0.08 -13.89 8.31
CA PHE A 229 -0.42 -14.85 9.32
C PHE A 229 -1.94 -14.98 9.37
N SER A 230 -2.68 -14.05 8.78
CA SER A 230 -4.15 -14.10 8.72
C SER A 230 -4.65 -14.98 7.57
N SER A 231 -3.84 -15.17 6.52
CA SER A 231 -4.23 -15.90 5.32
C SER A 231 -4.51 -17.38 5.53
N ASP A 232 -4.05 -18.03 6.60
CA ASP A 232 -4.41 -19.44 6.85
C ASP A 232 -5.69 -19.60 7.67
N ASN A 233 -6.26 -18.50 8.20
CA ASN A 233 -7.44 -18.57 9.03
C ASN A 233 -8.71 -18.63 8.17
N ALA A 234 -9.36 -19.80 8.15
CA ALA A 234 -10.56 -20.04 7.36
C ALA A 234 -11.71 -19.07 7.67
N GLN A 235 -11.87 -18.65 8.93
CA GLN A 235 -12.92 -17.68 9.29
C GLN A 235 -12.61 -16.30 8.68
N ILE A 236 -11.36 -15.84 8.76
CA ILE A 236 -10.97 -14.55 8.18
C ILE A 236 -11.08 -14.58 6.65
N ARG A 237 -10.66 -15.68 6.00
CA ARG A 237 -10.87 -15.88 4.57
C ARG A 237 -12.34 -15.75 4.19
N TYR A 238 -13.22 -16.46 4.91
CA TYR A 238 -14.65 -16.41 4.67
C TYR A 238 -15.20 -14.99 4.83
N LEU A 239 -14.81 -14.28 5.91
CA LEU A 239 -15.24 -12.90 6.15
C LEU A 239 -14.87 -12.00 4.97
N ILE A 240 -13.60 -12.01 4.55
CA ILE A 240 -13.13 -11.22 3.40
C ILE A 240 -13.96 -11.55 2.16
N LEU A 241 -14.06 -12.82 1.77
CA LEU A 241 -14.79 -13.20 0.56
C LEU A 241 -16.28 -12.81 0.64
N SER A 242 -16.92 -12.99 1.80
CA SER A 242 -18.33 -12.61 1.99
C SER A 242 -18.55 -11.09 1.91
N SER A 243 -17.59 -10.28 2.36
CA SER A 243 -17.67 -8.81 2.28
C SER A 243 -17.45 -8.26 0.87
N LEU A 244 -16.87 -9.04 -0.06
CA LEU A 244 -16.71 -8.60 -1.45
C LEU A 244 -18.06 -8.26 -2.09
N ILE A 245 -19.11 -9.01 -1.75
CA ILE A 245 -20.47 -8.83 -2.28
C ILE A 245 -21.34 -7.93 -1.40
N CYS A 246 -20.76 -7.23 -0.43
CA CYS A 246 -21.49 -6.29 0.42
C CYS A 246 -21.99 -5.11 -0.44
N PRO A 247 -23.26 -4.66 -0.26
CA PRO A 247 -23.80 -3.52 -1.01
C PRO A 247 -23.20 -2.17 -0.60
N HIS A 248 -22.37 -2.14 0.46
CA HIS A 248 -21.74 -0.92 0.94
C HIS A 248 -20.32 -0.81 0.36
N ASP A 249 -20.11 0.22 -0.48
CA ASP A 249 -18.83 0.47 -1.17
C ASP A 249 -17.63 0.45 -0.23
N CYS A 250 -17.76 1.03 0.98
CA CYS A 250 -16.66 1.08 1.93
C CYS A 250 -16.21 -0.29 2.42
N GLU A 251 -17.17 -1.17 2.74
CA GLU A 251 -16.86 -2.54 3.15
C GLU A 251 -16.35 -3.37 1.97
N ALA A 252 -16.96 -3.20 0.79
CA ALA A 252 -16.55 -3.89 -0.43
C ALA A 252 -15.12 -3.50 -0.86
N GLN A 253 -14.76 -2.23 -0.88
CA GLN A 253 -13.42 -1.75 -1.23
C GLN A 253 -12.36 -2.21 -0.21
N ALA A 254 -12.68 -2.14 1.09
CA ALA A 254 -11.81 -2.64 2.14
C ALA A 254 -11.59 -4.16 2.01
N SER A 255 -12.65 -4.90 1.65
CA SER A 255 -12.56 -6.33 1.37
C SER A 255 -11.72 -6.63 0.13
N VAL A 256 -11.92 -5.89 -0.97
CA VAL A 256 -11.11 -6.01 -2.19
C VAL A 256 -9.63 -5.81 -1.88
N PHE A 257 -9.29 -4.78 -1.08
CA PHE A 257 -7.93 -4.57 -0.59
C PHE A 257 -7.40 -5.79 0.18
N ALA A 258 -8.15 -6.28 1.17
CA ALA A 258 -7.74 -7.43 1.99
C ALA A 258 -7.57 -8.71 1.16
N ALA A 259 -8.50 -8.95 0.24
CA ALA A 259 -8.46 -10.07 -0.68
C ALA A 259 -7.22 -9.99 -1.59
N GLY A 260 -6.90 -8.81 -2.11
CA GLY A 260 -5.67 -8.58 -2.88
C GLY A 260 -4.41 -8.90 -2.09
N CYS A 261 -4.39 -8.60 -0.79
CA CYS A 261 -3.28 -8.97 0.10
C CYS A 261 -3.12 -10.49 0.24
N PHE A 262 -4.23 -11.23 0.32
CA PHE A 262 -4.19 -12.68 0.43
C PHE A 262 -3.81 -13.34 -0.91
N CYS A 263 -4.20 -12.73 -2.02
CA CYS A 263 -3.85 -13.19 -3.37
C CYS A 263 -2.34 -13.17 -3.64
N GLU A 264 -1.56 -12.35 -2.92
CA GLU A 264 -0.10 -12.31 -3.07
C GLU A 264 0.61 -13.54 -2.50
N ILE A 265 -0.06 -14.30 -1.62
CA ILE A 265 0.55 -15.38 -0.85
C ILE A 265 -0.19 -16.73 -0.94
N SER A 266 -1.47 -16.75 -1.35
CA SER A 266 -2.29 -17.97 -1.36
C SER A 266 -2.93 -18.20 -2.73
N ASP A 267 -2.47 -19.23 -3.45
CA ASP A 267 -2.92 -19.58 -4.81
C ASP A 267 -4.40 -19.98 -4.89
N ASP A 268 -4.86 -20.79 -3.93
CA ASP A 268 -6.24 -21.28 -3.87
C ASP A 268 -7.23 -20.13 -3.60
N PHE A 269 -6.89 -19.27 -2.64
CA PHE A 269 -7.66 -18.06 -2.34
C PHE A 269 -7.71 -17.14 -3.56
N ALA A 270 -6.57 -16.94 -4.23
CA ALA A 270 -6.49 -16.10 -5.42
C ALA A 270 -7.40 -16.59 -6.55
N CYS A 271 -7.46 -17.91 -6.80
CA CYS A 271 -8.35 -18.46 -7.82
C CYS A 271 -9.82 -18.10 -7.55
N ILE A 272 -10.27 -18.26 -6.29
CA ILE A 272 -11.64 -17.94 -5.88
C ILE A 272 -11.91 -16.43 -5.97
N THR A 273 -11.00 -15.62 -5.44
CA THR A 273 -11.12 -14.15 -5.47
C THR A 273 -11.22 -13.64 -6.90
N MET A 274 -10.42 -14.15 -7.83
CA MET A 274 -10.45 -13.71 -9.23
C MET A 274 -11.81 -13.93 -9.88
N GLU A 275 -12.44 -15.09 -9.64
CA GLU A 275 -13.79 -15.37 -10.14
C GLU A 275 -14.83 -14.41 -9.53
N MET A 276 -14.74 -14.16 -8.23
CA MET A 276 -15.61 -13.20 -7.55
C MET A 276 -15.44 -11.78 -8.08
N LEU A 277 -14.19 -11.33 -8.29
CA LEU A 277 -13.91 -10.01 -8.85
C LEU A 277 -14.40 -9.89 -10.30
N PHE A 278 -14.25 -10.93 -11.11
CA PHE A 278 -14.78 -10.95 -12.47
C PHE A 278 -16.32 -10.77 -12.48
N ASN A 279 -17.04 -11.50 -11.63
CA ASN A 279 -18.49 -11.37 -11.51
C ASN A 279 -18.90 -10.00 -10.97
N MET A 280 -18.18 -9.48 -9.96
CA MET A 280 -18.37 -8.15 -9.39
C MET A 280 -18.24 -7.05 -10.45
N MET A 281 -17.17 -7.06 -11.25
CA MET A 281 -16.91 -6.01 -12.23
C MET A 281 -17.89 -6.02 -13.41
N ASN A 282 -18.42 -7.19 -13.78
CA ASN A 282 -19.46 -7.31 -14.80
C ASN A 282 -20.87 -7.00 -14.28
N SER A 283 -21.06 -6.93 -12.96
CA SER A 283 -22.36 -6.60 -12.37
C SER A 283 -22.69 -5.11 -12.56
N PRO A 284 -23.91 -4.76 -13.03
CA PRO A 284 -24.36 -3.37 -13.10
C PRO A 284 -24.69 -2.79 -11.72
N ALA A 285 -24.87 -3.63 -10.69
CA ALA A 285 -25.19 -3.19 -9.34
C ALA A 285 -23.97 -2.65 -8.56
N VAL A 286 -22.76 -2.93 -9.05
CA VAL A 286 -21.51 -2.51 -8.41
C VAL A 286 -21.11 -1.13 -8.93
N THR A 287 -20.78 -0.23 -8.00
CA THR A 287 -20.39 1.14 -8.33
C THR A 287 -19.01 1.20 -8.98
N LEU A 288 -18.76 2.24 -9.79
CA LEU A 288 -17.47 2.42 -10.46
C LEU A 288 -16.28 2.46 -9.48
N PRO A 289 -16.32 3.17 -8.33
CA PRO A 289 -15.21 3.17 -7.37
C PRO A 289 -14.79 1.77 -6.92
N VAL A 290 -15.76 0.89 -6.62
CA VAL A 290 -15.49 -0.51 -6.25
C VAL A 290 -14.84 -1.26 -7.42
N LYS A 291 -15.32 -1.06 -8.66
CA LYS A 291 -14.73 -1.67 -9.86
C LYS A 291 -13.29 -1.20 -10.12
N LEU A 292 -12.99 0.08 -9.88
CA LEU A 292 -11.64 0.62 -10.01
C LEU A 292 -10.69 -0.01 -8.98
N THR A 293 -11.12 -0.13 -7.72
CA THR A 293 -10.35 -0.81 -6.67
C THR A 293 -10.15 -2.30 -7.02
N ALA A 294 -11.18 -2.97 -7.55
CA ALA A 294 -11.08 -4.36 -8.00
C ALA A 294 -10.08 -4.53 -9.17
N ALA A 295 -10.08 -3.59 -10.13
CA ALA A 295 -9.12 -3.58 -11.22
C ALA A 295 -7.68 -3.44 -10.70
N GLN A 296 -7.43 -2.54 -9.74
CA GLN A 296 -6.11 -2.32 -9.12
C GLN A 296 -5.54 -3.59 -8.47
N VAL A 297 -6.41 -4.42 -7.89
CA VAL A 297 -6.00 -5.68 -7.26
C VAL A 297 -5.43 -6.70 -8.25
N PHE A 298 -5.66 -6.56 -9.56
CA PHE A 298 -5.08 -7.47 -10.56
C PHE A 298 -3.54 -7.48 -10.53
N ALA A 299 -2.89 -6.36 -10.17
CA ALA A 299 -1.45 -6.28 -9.98
C ALA A 299 -0.90 -7.25 -8.91
N ARG A 300 -1.77 -7.72 -8.02
CA ARG A 300 -1.43 -8.46 -6.80
C ARG A 300 -1.52 -9.98 -6.96
N PHE A 301 -2.02 -10.47 -8.10
CA PHE A 301 -2.07 -11.91 -8.42
C PHE A 301 -0.71 -12.48 -8.84
N LYS A 302 0.31 -12.23 -8.01
CA LYS A 302 1.73 -12.57 -8.28
C LYS A 302 2.27 -13.73 -7.45
N CYS A 303 1.39 -14.45 -6.71
CA CYS A 303 1.76 -15.58 -5.87
C CYS A 303 2.40 -16.74 -6.65
N SER A 304 1.86 -17.05 -7.85
CA SER A 304 2.44 -18.02 -8.78
C SER A 304 2.25 -17.57 -10.22
N TYR A 305 3.06 -18.12 -11.13
CA TYR A 305 2.88 -17.87 -12.56
C TYR A 305 1.51 -18.32 -13.08
N SER A 306 0.99 -19.45 -12.60
CA SER A 306 -0.32 -20.00 -13.01
C SER A 306 -1.46 -19.05 -12.64
N THR A 307 -1.42 -18.51 -11.42
CA THR A 307 -2.38 -17.50 -10.96
C THR A 307 -2.20 -16.19 -11.73
N ALA A 308 -0.96 -15.74 -11.95
CA ALA A 308 -0.66 -14.51 -12.68
C ALA A 308 -1.17 -14.56 -14.13
N ILE A 309 -0.94 -15.66 -14.86
CA ILE A 309 -1.39 -15.76 -16.26
C ILE A 309 -2.92 -15.85 -16.36
N LYS A 310 -3.59 -16.48 -15.40
CA LYS A 310 -5.06 -16.47 -15.33
C LYS A 310 -5.58 -15.07 -15.09
N ALA A 311 -5.03 -14.36 -14.08
CA ALA A 311 -5.40 -12.98 -13.77
C ALA A 311 -5.20 -12.08 -14.99
N PHE A 312 -4.05 -12.22 -15.64
CA PHE A 312 -3.70 -11.47 -16.84
C PHE A 312 -4.74 -11.66 -17.95
N LYS A 313 -5.06 -12.92 -18.31
CA LYS A 313 -6.06 -13.24 -19.34
C LYS A 313 -7.45 -12.74 -18.97
N THR A 314 -7.87 -12.92 -17.72
CA THR A 314 -9.16 -12.43 -17.22
C THR A 314 -9.25 -10.91 -17.31
N GLY A 315 -8.19 -10.20 -16.92
CA GLY A 315 -8.12 -8.75 -17.01
C GLY A 315 -8.18 -8.25 -18.47
N LEU A 316 -7.51 -8.93 -19.41
CA LEU A 316 -7.62 -8.59 -20.84
C LEU A 316 -9.07 -8.69 -21.34
N VAL A 317 -9.79 -9.75 -20.96
CA VAL A 317 -11.21 -9.88 -21.31
C VAL A 317 -12.03 -8.73 -20.74
N LEU A 318 -11.78 -8.33 -19.50
CA LEU A 318 -12.47 -7.21 -18.85
C LEU A 318 -12.18 -5.87 -19.53
N VAL A 319 -10.92 -5.57 -19.90
CA VAL A 319 -10.58 -4.35 -20.65
C VAL A 319 -11.30 -4.32 -22.00
N MET A 320 -11.27 -5.43 -22.73
CA MET A 320 -11.84 -5.49 -24.08
C MET A 320 -13.36 -5.37 -24.10
N ASN A 321 -14.04 -5.81 -23.03
CA ASN A 321 -15.50 -5.75 -22.90
C ASN A 321 -16.01 -4.48 -22.23
N SER A 322 -15.13 -3.65 -21.65
CA SER A 322 -15.51 -2.42 -20.97
C SER A 322 -15.67 -1.25 -21.95
N SER A 323 -16.73 -0.47 -21.78
CA SER A 323 -16.88 0.85 -22.39
C SER A 323 -16.39 1.99 -21.47
N ASP A 324 -16.08 1.67 -20.22
CA ASP A 324 -15.64 2.65 -19.22
C ASP A 324 -14.13 2.89 -19.33
N GLU A 325 -13.75 4.14 -19.60
CA GLU A 325 -12.34 4.50 -19.77
C GLU A 325 -11.55 4.48 -18.47
N ASP A 326 -12.13 4.94 -17.35
CA ASP A 326 -11.45 4.97 -16.06
C ASP A 326 -11.10 3.55 -15.62
N PHE A 327 -12.04 2.62 -15.80
CA PHE A 327 -11.84 1.20 -15.57
C PHE A 327 -10.74 0.63 -16.47
N SER A 328 -10.80 0.92 -17.76
CA SER A 328 -9.82 0.44 -18.73
C SER A 328 -8.41 0.94 -18.38
N VAL A 329 -8.28 2.21 -18.00
CA VAL A 329 -7.01 2.80 -17.55
C VAL A 329 -6.48 2.08 -16.31
N ALA A 330 -7.31 1.89 -15.28
CA ALA A 330 -6.91 1.21 -14.04
C ALA A 330 -6.46 -0.24 -14.30
N MET A 331 -7.19 -0.96 -15.14
CA MET A 331 -6.87 -2.35 -15.48
C MET A 331 -5.61 -2.45 -16.34
N LEU A 332 -5.39 -1.57 -17.32
CA LEU A 332 -4.17 -1.54 -18.13
C LEU A 332 -2.90 -1.33 -17.28
N PHE A 333 -2.95 -0.42 -16.31
CA PHE A 333 -1.85 -0.24 -15.36
C PHE A 333 -1.61 -1.50 -14.53
N SER A 334 -2.67 -2.07 -13.98
CA SER A 334 -2.60 -3.25 -13.10
C SER A 334 -2.05 -4.48 -13.83
N LEU A 335 -2.46 -4.68 -15.09
CA LEU A 335 -1.95 -5.74 -15.95
C LEU A 335 -0.49 -5.53 -16.33
N SER A 336 -0.08 -4.29 -16.57
CA SER A 336 1.32 -3.95 -16.87
C SER A 336 2.20 -4.15 -15.63
N GLU A 337 1.72 -3.79 -14.45
CA GLU A 337 2.41 -4.06 -13.19
C GLU A 337 2.53 -5.57 -12.93
N LEU A 338 1.44 -6.33 -13.07
CA LEU A 338 1.45 -7.79 -12.96
C LEU A 338 2.44 -8.41 -13.95
N ALA A 339 2.35 -8.03 -15.22
CA ALA A 339 3.21 -8.53 -16.28
C ALA A 339 4.68 -8.23 -16.03
N SER A 340 5.01 -7.08 -15.42
CA SER A 340 6.38 -6.71 -15.09
C SER A 340 7.05 -7.69 -14.13
N ASN A 341 6.29 -8.48 -13.37
CA ASN A 341 6.83 -9.49 -12.45
C ASN A 341 7.29 -10.77 -13.15
N PHE A 342 6.81 -11.05 -14.37
CA PHE A 342 7.07 -12.28 -15.09
C PHE A 342 7.45 -12.00 -16.54
N THR A 343 8.68 -12.35 -16.95
CA THR A 343 9.20 -12.09 -18.30
C THR A 343 8.27 -12.58 -19.42
N LEU A 344 7.68 -13.77 -19.27
CA LEU A 344 6.73 -14.32 -20.25
C LEU A 344 5.44 -13.50 -20.38
N LEU A 345 4.96 -12.88 -19.29
CA LEU A 345 3.80 -11.99 -19.34
C LEU A 345 4.17 -10.61 -19.89
N THR A 346 5.39 -10.16 -19.64
CA THR A 346 5.89 -8.88 -20.16
C THR A 346 5.76 -8.82 -21.69
N SER A 347 6.21 -9.87 -22.41
CA SER A 347 6.06 -9.93 -23.87
C SER A 347 4.59 -9.85 -24.31
N ASN A 348 3.74 -10.70 -23.72
CA ASN A 348 2.31 -10.72 -24.04
C ASN A 348 1.64 -9.37 -23.82
N GLN A 349 2.03 -8.65 -22.77
CA GLN A 349 1.50 -7.33 -22.47
C GLN A 349 2.00 -6.28 -23.46
N VAL A 350 3.26 -6.32 -23.87
CA VAL A 350 3.79 -5.41 -24.90
C VAL A 350 3.05 -5.59 -26.22
N ASP A 351 2.83 -6.84 -26.65
CA ASP A 351 2.09 -7.15 -27.88
C ASP A 351 0.63 -6.70 -27.79
N PHE A 352 -0.01 -6.95 -26.65
CA PHE A 352 -1.36 -6.47 -26.40
C PHE A 352 -1.44 -4.95 -26.48
N LEU A 353 -0.58 -4.22 -25.76
CA LEU A 353 -0.55 -2.76 -25.75
C LEU A 353 -0.27 -2.19 -27.16
N GLY A 354 0.62 -2.81 -27.95
CA GLY A 354 0.88 -2.42 -29.33
C GLY A 354 -0.34 -2.59 -30.24
N SER A 355 -1.05 -3.72 -30.10
CA SER A 355 -2.32 -3.94 -30.80
C SER A 355 -3.43 -3.00 -30.34
N PHE A 356 -3.44 -2.65 -29.06
CA PHE A 356 -4.43 -1.78 -28.43
C PHE A 356 -4.28 -0.32 -28.91
N LEU A 357 -3.04 0.15 -29.12
CA LEU A 357 -2.75 1.45 -29.76
C LEU A 357 -3.20 1.55 -31.21
N SER A 358 -3.21 0.41 -31.92
CA SER A 358 -3.55 0.37 -33.35
C SER A 358 -5.06 0.48 -33.60
N GLN A 359 -5.88 0.39 -32.56
CA GLN A 359 -7.33 0.54 -32.62
C GLN A 359 -7.75 2.01 -32.46
N GLU A 360 -8.93 2.36 -32.95
CA GLU A 360 -9.49 3.70 -32.73
C GLU A 360 -9.87 3.85 -31.24
N ARG A 361 -9.06 4.61 -30.50
CA ARG A 361 -9.18 4.83 -29.06
C ARG A 361 -9.06 6.32 -28.75
N THR A 362 -9.57 6.72 -27.60
CA THR A 362 -9.42 8.10 -27.14
C THR A 362 -7.96 8.42 -26.79
N SER A 363 -7.62 9.71 -26.83
CA SER A 363 -6.27 10.20 -26.53
C SER A 363 -5.78 9.76 -25.15
N ARG A 364 -6.69 9.71 -24.16
CA ARG A 364 -6.39 9.28 -22.79
C ARG A 364 -5.97 7.81 -22.71
N LEU A 365 -6.67 6.92 -23.43
CA LEU A 365 -6.31 5.50 -23.49
C LEU A 365 -5.00 5.28 -24.26
N GLN A 366 -4.77 6.03 -25.34
CA GLN A 366 -3.50 6.00 -26.06
C GLN A 366 -2.33 6.43 -25.17
N GLU A 367 -2.47 7.55 -24.47
CA GLU A 367 -1.46 8.05 -23.53
C GLU A 367 -1.19 7.04 -22.41
N THR A 368 -2.24 6.46 -21.82
CA THR A 368 -2.11 5.42 -20.79
C THR A 368 -1.35 4.20 -21.31
N THR A 369 -1.66 3.77 -22.53
CA THR A 369 -1.01 2.62 -23.17
C THR A 369 0.48 2.89 -23.40
N LEU A 370 0.83 4.10 -23.86
CA LEU A 370 2.23 4.53 -23.99
C LEU A 370 2.97 4.57 -22.66
N ARG A 371 2.31 5.08 -21.61
CA ARG A 371 2.86 5.08 -20.24
C ARG A 371 3.10 3.66 -19.72
N CYS A 372 2.19 2.73 -19.99
CA CYS A 372 2.35 1.31 -19.64
C CYS A 372 3.54 0.67 -20.38
N LEU A 373 3.69 0.94 -21.69
CA LEU A 373 4.84 0.48 -22.47
C LEU A 373 6.16 1.02 -21.91
N ARG A 374 6.23 2.33 -21.63
CA ARG A 374 7.41 2.97 -21.01
C ARG A 374 7.78 2.30 -19.69
N PHE A 375 6.80 2.05 -18.82
CA PHE A 375 7.00 1.36 -17.56
C PHE A 375 7.61 -0.05 -17.74
N LEU A 376 7.09 -0.83 -18.70
CA LEU A 376 7.59 -2.19 -18.97
C LEU A 376 9.03 -2.17 -19.51
N PHE A 377 9.36 -1.24 -20.40
CA PHE A 377 10.73 -1.09 -20.92
C PHE A 377 11.71 -0.64 -19.84
N GLN A 378 11.32 0.32 -18.98
CA GLN A 378 12.16 0.77 -17.85
C GLN A 378 12.48 -0.32 -16.84
N LYS A 379 11.61 -1.32 -16.69
CA LYS A 379 11.86 -2.49 -15.83
C LYS A 379 12.90 -3.46 -16.42
N GLY A 380 13.35 -3.27 -17.66
CA GLY A 380 14.48 -3.99 -18.26
C GLY A 380 14.21 -5.47 -18.55
N ARG A 381 12.93 -5.85 -18.74
CA ARG A 381 12.52 -7.26 -18.93
C ARG A 381 11.98 -7.58 -20.33
N CYS A 382 12.11 -6.65 -21.28
CA CYS A 382 11.71 -6.85 -22.67
C CYS A 382 12.81 -6.32 -23.60
N GLU A 383 13.16 -7.10 -24.62
CA GLU A 383 13.95 -6.62 -25.76
C GLU A 383 13.00 -5.85 -26.68
N TYR A 384 13.38 -4.65 -27.13
CA TYR A 384 12.55 -3.78 -27.96
C TYR A 384 12.14 -4.51 -29.25
N PRO A 385 10.86 -4.88 -29.42
CA PRO A 385 10.42 -5.45 -30.69
C PRO A 385 10.34 -4.29 -31.68
N VAL A 386 11.28 -4.27 -32.63
CA VAL A 386 11.40 -3.24 -33.69
C VAL A 386 10.09 -3.05 -34.45
N GLU A 387 9.23 -4.08 -34.48
CA GLU A 387 7.91 -4.07 -35.13
C GLU A 387 6.93 -3.05 -34.50
N HIS A 388 7.00 -2.83 -33.18
CA HIS A 388 6.08 -1.93 -32.45
C HIS A 388 6.44 -0.45 -32.58
N LEU A 389 7.68 -0.13 -32.96
CA LEU A 389 8.13 1.24 -33.25
C LEU A 389 7.36 1.85 -34.43
N SER A 390 6.91 1.03 -35.38
CA SER A 390 6.15 1.49 -36.54
C SER A 390 4.72 1.93 -36.19
N SER A 391 4.06 1.26 -35.24
CA SER A 391 2.76 1.65 -34.70
C SER A 391 2.87 2.87 -33.79
N LEU A 392 3.94 2.96 -33.00
CA LEU A 392 4.28 4.16 -32.22
C LEU A 392 4.47 5.39 -33.12
N ALA A 393 5.22 5.24 -34.22
CA ALA A 393 5.45 6.32 -35.19
C ALA A 393 4.15 6.80 -35.89
N LYS A 394 3.15 5.93 -36.09
CA LYS A 394 1.85 6.32 -36.67
C LYS A 394 1.03 7.16 -35.69
N CYS A 395 1.01 6.82 -34.40
CA CYS A 395 0.34 7.65 -33.37
C CYS A 395 0.96 9.05 -33.24
N VAL A 396 2.26 9.18 -33.55
CA VAL A 396 3.00 10.47 -33.56
C VAL A 396 2.57 11.39 -34.71
N THR A 397 1.98 10.87 -35.80
CA THR A 397 1.55 11.72 -36.94
C THR A 397 0.24 12.48 -36.72
N LYS A 398 -0.49 12.21 -35.62
CA LYS A 398 -1.63 13.00 -35.14
C LYS A 398 -1.60 13.14 -33.60
N PRO A 399 -0.66 13.90 -33.02
CA PRO A 399 -0.62 14.06 -31.58
C PRO A 399 -1.52 15.24 -31.14
N PRO A 400 -2.38 15.08 -30.12
CA PRO A 400 -2.70 16.21 -29.25
C PRO A 400 -1.44 16.63 -28.49
N CYS A 401 -1.32 17.93 -28.19
CA CYS A 401 -0.08 18.62 -27.79
C CYS A 401 0.72 18.04 -26.60
N SER A 402 0.20 17.08 -25.83
CA SER A 402 0.85 16.48 -24.65
C SER A 402 1.68 15.21 -24.92
N VAL A 403 1.51 14.54 -26.07
CA VAL A 403 2.12 13.21 -26.33
C VAL A 403 3.60 13.29 -26.73
N ASN A 404 4.06 14.45 -27.21
CA ASN A 404 5.42 14.62 -27.74
C ASN A 404 6.54 14.40 -26.70
N GLN A 405 6.28 14.66 -25.41
CA GLN A 405 7.29 14.52 -24.36
C GLN A 405 7.58 13.06 -24.00
N VAL A 406 6.55 12.19 -24.02
CA VAL A 406 6.70 10.77 -23.66
C VAL A 406 7.45 9.99 -24.74
N VAL A 407 7.32 10.41 -26.02
CA VAL A 407 7.93 9.74 -27.16
C VAL A 407 9.42 10.07 -27.29
N GLN A 408 9.84 11.31 -27.05
CA GLN A 408 11.26 11.69 -27.08
C GLN A 408 12.09 10.91 -26.03
N ASP A 409 11.49 10.66 -24.88
CA ASP A 409 12.10 9.87 -23.80
C ASP A 409 12.14 8.36 -24.09
N LEU A 410 11.34 7.85 -25.04
CA LEU A 410 11.35 6.44 -25.44
C LEU A 410 12.35 6.16 -26.56
N SER A 411 12.74 7.18 -27.32
CA SER A 411 13.72 7.12 -28.40
C SER A 411 15.16 7.44 -27.98
N SER A 412 15.37 7.79 -26.71
CA SER A 412 16.66 8.07 -26.07
C SER A 412 17.02 6.93 -25.13
#